data_AF-I7GCY3-F1
#
_entry.id   AF-I7GCY3-F1
#
_cell.length_a   1.000
_cell.length_b   1.000
_cell.length_c   1.000
_cell.angle_alpha   90.00
_cell.angle_beta   90.00
_cell.angle_gamma   90.00
#
_symmetry.space_group_name_H-M   'P 1'
#
loop_
_entity.id
_entity.type
_entity.pdbx_description
1 polymer ?
#
loop_
_entity_poly.entity_id
_entity_poly.type
_entity_poly.pdbx_seq_one_letter_code
_entity_poly.pdbx_strand_id
1 'polypeptide(L)'
;MRTAVVRVGVDPSGELGPPQLAAGMATLRELLADACAEVLAGDQLAELPAHRREVEVLIAGSDAEQLQQMVLPLCAKAFGTSPTAGVVTFVSRGTDDDAHGVLAGFGLTGEVERVLGDEGWDIVTVTLRKADLQRVPESRIHTALEASLNCEVHIRTE
;
A
#
# COMPACT_ATOMS: atom_id res chain seq x y z
N MET A 1 0.70 -9.67 3.81
CA MET A 1 -0.23 -8.86 3.01
C MET A 1 0.46 -7.59 2.52
N ARG A 2 0.48 -7.32 1.21
CA ARG A 2 1.04 -6.05 0.67
C ARG A 2 0.29 -4.84 1.25
N THR A 3 0.91 -3.66 1.17
CA THR A 3 0.25 -2.42 1.56
C THR A 3 0.02 -1.55 0.32
N ALA A 4 -1.16 -0.93 0.26
CA ALA A 4 -1.54 -0.06 -0.84
C ALA A 4 -2.05 1.28 -0.32
N VAL A 5 -1.86 2.31 -1.13
CA VAL A 5 -2.48 3.62 -0.99
C VAL A 5 -3.60 3.71 -2.02
N VAL A 6 -4.83 3.83 -1.54
CA VAL A 6 -6.03 4.04 -2.36
C VAL A 6 -6.34 5.54 -2.38
N ARG A 7 -6.33 6.15 -3.57
CA ARG A 7 -6.77 7.53 -3.75
C ARG A 7 -8.26 7.58 -4.04
N VAL A 8 -8.97 8.49 -3.37
CA VAL A 8 -10.41 8.71 -3.59
C VAL A 8 -10.70 10.20 -3.65
N GLY A 9 -11.34 10.65 -4.74
CA GLY A 9 -11.91 12.00 -4.83
C GLY A 9 -13.20 12.08 -4.02
N VAL A 10 -13.22 12.84 -2.93
CA VAL A 10 -14.31 12.81 -1.93
C VAL A 10 -15.39 13.86 -2.17
N ASP A 11 -15.11 14.90 -2.93
CA ASP A 11 -16.11 15.92 -3.29
C ASP A 11 -15.86 16.47 -4.70
N PRO A 12 -16.10 15.65 -5.75
CA PRO A 12 -15.85 16.07 -7.13
C PRO A 12 -16.76 17.22 -7.59
N SER A 13 -17.97 17.32 -7.02
CA SER A 13 -18.97 18.38 -7.29
C SER A 13 -18.61 19.71 -6.61
N GLY A 14 -17.83 19.68 -5.52
CA GLY A 14 -17.43 20.86 -4.77
C GLY A 14 -18.51 21.39 -3.84
N GLU A 15 -19.46 20.54 -3.44
CA GLU A 15 -20.64 20.92 -2.67
C GLU A 15 -20.35 21.06 -1.17
N LEU A 16 -19.22 20.54 -0.69
CA LEU A 16 -18.83 20.60 0.71
C LEU A 16 -18.00 21.85 1.02
N GLY A 17 -18.38 22.55 2.08
CA GLY A 17 -17.61 23.61 2.71
C GLY A 17 -16.60 23.07 3.73
N PRO A 18 -15.71 23.95 4.25
CA PRO A 18 -14.64 23.54 5.16
C PRO A 18 -15.10 22.77 6.40
N PRO A 19 -16.18 23.15 7.12
CA PRO A 19 -16.64 22.40 8.28
C PRO A 19 -17.13 20.98 7.94
N GLN A 20 -17.77 20.81 6.77
CA GLN A 20 -18.26 19.51 6.31
C GLN A 20 -17.11 18.60 5.90
N LEU A 21 -16.08 19.15 5.23
CA LEU A 21 -14.86 18.41 4.89
C LEU A 21 -14.11 17.94 6.15
N ALA A 22 -13.98 18.81 7.15
CA ALA A 22 -13.34 18.46 8.42
C ALA A 22 -14.12 17.38 9.18
N ALA A 23 -15.45 17.51 9.25
CA ALA A 23 -16.32 16.51 9.87
C ALA A 23 -16.24 15.16 9.15
N GLY A 24 -16.33 15.16 7.82
CA GLY A 24 -16.21 13.96 7.01
C GLY A 24 -14.85 13.28 7.17
N MET A 25 -13.76 14.05 7.27
CA MET A 25 -12.44 13.49 7.55
C MET A 25 -12.35 12.83 8.93
N ALA A 26 -12.92 13.44 9.97
CA ALA A 26 -12.96 12.84 11.30
C ALA A 26 -13.76 11.52 11.29
N THR A 27 -14.94 11.51 10.66
CA THR A 27 -15.75 10.30 10.50
C THR A 27 -15.03 9.23 9.69
N LEU A 28 -14.32 9.58 8.61
CA LEU A 28 -13.56 8.62 7.81
C LEU A 28 -12.48 7.93 8.65
N ARG A 29 -11.76 8.67 9.50
CA ARG A 29 -10.74 8.10 10.39
C ARG A 29 -11.33 7.10 11.37
N GLU A 30 -12.49 7.41 11.95
CA GLU A 30 -13.21 6.49 12.83
C GLU A 30 -13.63 5.21 12.09
N LEU A 31 -14.17 5.34 10.87
CA LEU A 31 -14.59 4.19 10.06
C LEU A 31 -13.42 3.30 9.62
N LEU A 32 -12.24 3.87 9.37
CA LEU A 32 -11.05 3.14 8.94
C LEU A 32 -10.31 2.46 10.09
N ALA A 33 -10.45 2.96 11.32
CA ALA A 33 -9.85 2.34 12.51
C ALA A 33 -10.27 0.87 12.67
N ASP A 34 -11.53 0.55 12.37
CA ASP A 34 -12.06 -0.82 12.40
C ASP A 34 -11.51 -1.72 11.26
N ALA A 35 -10.96 -1.12 10.20
CA ALA A 35 -10.50 -1.81 8.99
C ALA A 35 -8.98 -1.97 8.90
N CYS A 36 -8.25 -1.66 9.99
CA CYS A 36 -6.77 -1.60 9.99
C CYS A 36 -6.21 -0.73 8.84
N ALA A 37 -6.90 0.37 8.54
CA ALA A 37 -6.54 1.32 7.50
C ALA A 37 -6.35 2.72 8.11
N GLU A 38 -5.54 3.55 7.46
CA GLU A 38 -5.23 4.90 7.92
C GLU A 38 -5.32 5.91 6.78
N VAL A 39 -5.66 7.16 7.11
CA VAL A 39 -5.60 8.27 6.15
C VAL A 39 -4.22 8.91 6.22
N LEU A 40 -3.48 8.90 5.12
CA LEU A 40 -2.15 9.51 5.00
C LEU A 40 -2.21 11.01 4.73
N ALA A 41 -3.16 11.43 3.90
CA ALA A 41 -3.29 12.80 3.43
C ALA A 41 -4.77 13.18 3.24
N GLY A 42 -5.06 14.45 3.54
CA GLY A 42 -6.41 15.02 3.38
C GLY A 42 -6.76 16.14 4.36
N ASP A 43 -5.86 16.59 5.23
CA ASP A 43 -6.18 17.66 6.20
C ASP A 43 -6.37 19.04 5.55
N GLN A 44 -5.94 19.20 4.30
CA GLN A 44 -6.03 20.46 3.54
C GLN A 44 -7.07 20.42 2.42
N LEU A 45 -8.06 19.51 2.46
CA LEU A 45 -9.09 19.39 1.41
C LEU A 45 -9.82 20.72 1.13
N ALA A 46 -10.03 21.54 2.15
CA ALA A 46 -10.71 22.83 2.02
C ALA A 46 -9.90 23.88 1.23
N GLU A 47 -8.58 23.73 1.19
CA GLU A 47 -7.66 24.61 0.44
C GLU A 47 -7.56 24.20 -1.04
N LEU A 48 -8.04 22.99 -1.37
CA LEU A 48 -7.97 22.43 -2.71
C LEU A 48 -9.24 22.72 -3.53
N PRO A 49 -9.10 22.97 -4.84
CA PRO A 49 -10.22 22.96 -5.77
C PRO A 49 -10.96 21.62 -5.74
N ALA A 50 -12.28 21.63 -5.98
CA ALA A 50 -13.14 20.43 -5.90
C ALA A 50 -12.56 19.19 -6.61
N HIS A 51 -12.10 19.35 -7.86
CA HIS A 51 -11.50 18.27 -8.66
C HIS A 51 -10.18 17.70 -8.12
N ARG A 52 -9.60 18.30 -7.07
CA ARG A 52 -8.37 17.84 -6.40
C ARG A 52 -8.60 17.45 -4.94
N ARG A 53 -9.85 17.43 -4.48
CA ARG A 53 -10.22 17.01 -3.11
C ARG A 53 -10.11 15.50 -3.01
N GLU A 54 -8.88 15.02 -2.88
CA GLU A 54 -8.54 13.60 -2.77
C GLU A 54 -8.06 13.24 -1.37
N VAL A 55 -8.46 12.08 -0.90
CA VAL A 55 -7.91 11.44 0.30
C VAL A 55 -7.04 10.26 -0.11
N GLU A 56 -5.98 10.03 0.66
CA GLU A 56 -5.09 8.89 0.48
C GLU A 56 -5.27 7.93 1.66
N VAL A 57 -5.76 6.72 1.38
CA VAL A 57 -6.01 5.69 2.40
C VAL A 57 -4.96 4.59 2.28
N LEU A 58 -4.12 4.44 3.29
CA LEU A 58 -3.21 3.30 3.41
C LEU A 58 -3.96 2.10 3.99
N ILE A 59 -3.91 0.98 3.30
CA ILE A 59 -4.61 -0.24 3.69
C ILE A 59 -3.81 -1.48 3.27
N ALA A 60 -3.89 -2.54 4.07
CA ALA A 60 -3.32 -3.83 3.70
C ALA A 60 -4.21 -4.54 2.67
N GLY A 61 -3.62 -5.08 1.62
CA GLY A 61 -4.29 -5.87 0.59
C GLY A 61 -3.44 -6.01 -0.66
N SER A 62 -3.82 -6.93 -1.54
CA SER A 62 -3.11 -7.23 -2.79
C SER A 62 -3.97 -7.06 -4.04
N ASP A 63 -5.27 -6.83 -3.87
CA ASP A 63 -6.23 -6.66 -4.97
C ASP A 63 -6.74 -5.22 -5.00
N ALA A 64 -6.36 -4.49 -6.05
CA ALA A 64 -6.69 -3.08 -6.18
C ALA A 64 -8.21 -2.83 -6.28
N GLU A 65 -8.94 -3.71 -6.96
CA GLU A 65 -10.38 -3.57 -7.16
C GLU A 65 -11.11 -3.83 -5.84
N GLN A 66 -10.74 -4.90 -5.12
CA GLN A 66 -11.30 -5.19 -3.80
C GLN A 66 -11.05 -4.06 -2.80
N LEU A 67 -9.84 -3.48 -2.81
CA LEU A 67 -9.49 -2.36 -1.96
C LEU A 67 -10.31 -1.10 -2.29
N GLN A 68 -10.51 -0.79 -3.58
CA GLN A 68 -11.40 0.32 -3.97
C GLN A 68 -12.84 0.09 -3.54
N GLN A 69 -13.36 -1.12 -3.74
CA GLN A 69 -14.72 -1.50 -3.33
C GLN A 69 -14.92 -1.41 -1.81
N MET A 70 -13.84 -1.56 -1.03
CA MET A 70 -13.86 -1.39 0.42
C MET A 70 -13.83 0.09 0.84
N VAL A 71 -12.97 0.91 0.22
CA VAL A 71 -12.73 2.30 0.66
C VAL A 71 -13.81 3.26 0.17
N LEU A 72 -14.30 3.10 -1.07
CA LEU A 72 -15.28 4.02 -1.67
C LEU A 72 -16.56 4.19 -0.83
N PRO A 73 -17.21 3.12 -0.33
CA PRO A 73 -18.41 3.26 0.49
C PRO A 73 -18.14 3.98 1.82
N LEU A 74 -16.94 3.82 2.39
CA LEU A 74 -16.55 4.52 3.63
C LEU A 74 -16.41 6.02 3.38
N CYS A 75 -15.78 6.42 2.27
CA CYS A 75 -15.74 7.81 1.85
C CYS A 75 -17.14 8.36 1.59
N ALA A 76 -18.00 7.61 0.89
CA ALA A 76 -19.37 8.05 0.60
C ALA A 76 -20.17 8.28 1.90
N LYS A 77 -20.03 7.36 2.86
CA LYS A 77 -20.65 7.48 4.19
C LYS A 77 -20.12 8.68 4.98
N ALA A 78 -18.81 8.91 4.95
CA ALA A 78 -18.16 9.96 5.72
C ALA A 78 -18.47 11.37 5.19
N PHE A 79 -18.45 11.55 3.87
CA PHE A 79 -18.60 12.87 3.23
C PHE A 79 -20.04 13.16 2.75
N GLY A 80 -20.89 12.14 2.60
CA GLY A 80 -22.26 12.30 2.13
C GLY A 80 -22.36 12.68 0.64
N THR A 81 -21.32 12.40 -0.14
CA THR A 81 -21.18 12.74 -1.56
C THR A 81 -21.20 11.47 -2.43
N SER A 82 -20.92 11.62 -3.73
CA SER A 82 -20.59 10.52 -4.64
C SER A 82 -19.08 10.52 -4.94
N PRO A 83 -18.25 9.80 -4.17
CA PRO A 83 -16.81 9.77 -4.38
C PRO A 83 -16.42 9.08 -5.69
N THR A 84 -15.29 9.49 -6.25
CA THR A 84 -14.72 8.88 -7.46
C THR A 84 -13.45 8.08 -7.13
N ALA A 85 -13.35 6.88 -7.70
CA ALA A 85 -12.16 6.05 -7.58
C ALA A 85 -10.95 6.73 -8.24
N GLY A 86 -9.88 6.90 -7.49
CA GLY A 86 -8.58 7.31 -8.01
C GLY A 86 -7.65 6.12 -8.22
N VAL A 87 -6.37 6.41 -8.38
CA VAL A 87 -5.32 5.38 -8.56
C VAL A 87 -5.09 4.61 -7.24
N VAL A 88 -4.89 3.30 -7.36
CA VAL A 88 -4.38 2.45 -6.28
C VAL A 88 -2.90 2.20 -6.54
N THR A 89 -2.05 2.51 -5.57
CA THR A 89 -0.60 2.30 -5.68
C THR A 89 -0.15 1.38 -4.56
N PHE A 90 0.62 0.34 -4.88
CA PHE A 90 1.25 -0.52 -3.87
C PHE A 90 2.56 0.13 -3.41
N VAL A 91 2.78 0.16 -2.10
CA VAL A 91 3.97 0.73 -1.49
C VAL A 91 4.77 -0.36 -0.79
N SER A 92 6.08 -0.34 -1.01
CA SER A 92 7.01 -1.20 -0.27
C SER A 92 7.35 -0.53 1.06
N ARG A 93 7.16 -1.25 2.16
CA ARG A 93 7.47 -0.83 3.54
C ARG A 93 8.68 -1.54 4.13
N GLY A 94 9.41 -2.31 3.32
CA GLY A 94 10.57 -3.06 3.77
C GLY A 94 10.23 -4.41 4.42
N THR A 95 8.98 -4.86 4.32
CA THR A 95 8.49 -6.02 5.07
C THR A 95 8.67 -7.33 4.30
N ASP A 96 8.52 -8.46 4.99
CA ASP A 96 8.60 -9.78 4.33
C ASP A 96 7.51 -9.95 3.27
N ASP A 97 6.39 -9.23 3.42
CA ASP A 97 5.34 -9.20 2.39
C ASP A 97 5.78 -8.52 1.11
N ASP A 98 6.68 -7.56 1.19
CA ASP A 98 7.29 -6.94 0.02
C ASP A 98 8.23 -7.91 -0.67
N ALA A 99 8.97 -8.73 0.09
CA ALA A 99 9.78 -9.82 -0.47
C ALA A 99 8.90 -10.80 -1.26
N HIS A 100 7.81 -11.28 -0.65
CA HIS A 100 6.86 -12.17 -1.32
C HIS A 100 6.21 -11.50 -2.54
N GLY A 101 5.91 -10.20 -2.47
CA GLY A 101 5.39 -9.42 -3.59
C GLY A 101 6.36 -9.36 -4.78
N VAL A 102 7.65 -9.14 -4.51
CA VAL A 102 8.71 -9.19 -5.53
C VAL A 102 8.80 -10.58 -6.15
N LEU A 103 8.87 -11.63 -5.33
CA LEU A 103 8.94 -13.01 -5.81
C LEU A 103 7.75 -13.37 -6.70
N ALA A 104 6.53 -13.05 -6.27
CA ALA A 104 5.32 -13.26 -7.07
C ALA A 104 5.35 -12.48 -8.39
N GLY A 105 5.91 -11.27 -8.42
CA GLY A 105 6.10 -10.48 -9.63
C GLY A 105 7.01 -11.15 -10.68
N PHE A 106 7.95 -11.99 -10.24
CA PHE A 106 8.76 -12.85 -11.11
C PHE A 106 8.12 -14.24 -11.37
N GLY A 107 6.96 -14.52 -10.79
CA GLY A 107 6.31 -15.82 -10.83
C GLY A 107 7.02 -16.88 -9.99
N LEU A 108 7.70 -16.46 -8.93
CA LEU A 108 8.50 -17.29 -8.04
C LEU A 108 7.83 -17.46 -6.67
N THR A 109 8.20 -18.55 -6.00
CA THR A 109 7.87 -18.80 -4.59
C THR A 109 9.16 -19.12 -3.85
N GLY A 110 9.32 -18.63 -2.63
CA GLY A 110 10.50 -18.87 -1.81
C GLY A 110 10.21 -18.71 -0.33
N GLU A 111 11.12 -19.19 0.49
CA GLU A 111 11.09 -18.95 1.94
C GLU A 111 11.84 -17.65 2.25
N VAL A 112 11.28 -16.85 3.15
CA VAL A 112 11.86 -15.57 3.58
C VAL A 112 12.12 -15.65 5.07
N GLU A 113 13.38 -15.47 5.46
CA GLU A 113 13.81 -15.43 6.85
C GLU A 113 14.49 -14.09 7.12
N ARG A 114 14.03 -13.37 8.15
CA ARG A 114 14.60 -12.09 8.57
C ARG A 114 15.32 -12.23 9.90
N VAL A 115 16.55 -11.73 9.94
CA VAL A 115 17.30 -11.54 11.17
C VAL A 115 17.41 -10.04 11.42
N LEU A 116 16.86 -9.60 12.57
CA LEU A 116 16.99 -8.22 13.02
C LEU A 116 18.44 -7.98 13.44
N GLY A 117 19.09 -6.99 12.84
CA GLY A 117 20.46 -6.63 13.19
C GLY A 117 20.51 -5.69 14.38
N ASP A 118 21.45 -5.95 15.31
CA ASP A 118 21.64 -5.13 16.51
C ASP A 118 22.07 -3.68 16.22
N GLU A 119 22.61 -3.44 15.01
CA GLU A 119 23.06 -2.12 14.52
C GLU A 119 22.06 -1.44 13.56
N GLY A 120 20.83 -1.94 13.48
CA GLY A 120 19.74 -1.31 12.70
C GLY A 120 19.71 -1.67 11.22
N TRP A 121 20.45 -2.70 10.79
CA TRP A 121 20.38 -3.26 9.43
C TRP A 121 19.85 -4.68 9.50
N ASP A 122 18.65 -4.89 8.98
CA ASP A 122 18.10 -6.23 8.84
C ASP A 122 18.81 -6.98 7.72
N ILE A 123 19.03 -8.28 7.93
CA ILE A 123 19.46 -9.19 6.86
C ILE A 123 18.29 -10.10 6.54
N VAL A 124 17.89 -10.11 5.27
CA VAL A 124 16.83 -10.99 4.76
C VAL A 124 17.46 -12.08 3.90
N THR A 125 17.29 -13.32 4.33
CA THR A 125 17.65 -14.49 3.53
C THR A 125 16.44 -14.99 2.77
N VAL A 126 16.57 -15.15 1.45
CA VAL A 126 15.53 -15.70 0.58
C VAL A 126 16.02 -17.01 -0.03
N THR A 127 15.33 -18.10 0.29
CA THR A 127 15.63 -19.43 -0.27
C THR A 127 14.72 -19.72 -1.46
N LEU A 128 15.33 -20.00 -2.61
CA LEU A 128 14.66 -20.25 -3.89
C LEU A 128 15.00 -21.63 -4.42
N ARG A 129 14.13 -22.19 -5.28
CA ARG A 129 14.46 -23.45 -5.97
C ARG A 129 15.50 -23.19 -7.04
N LYS A 130 16.48 -24.09 -7.17
CA LYS A 130 17.50 -23.98 -8.21
C LYS A 130 16.94 -23.91 -9.64
N ALA A 131 15.80 -24.55 -9.90
CA ALA A 131 15.13 -24.51 -11.21
C ALA A 131 14.60 -23.12 -11.59
N ASP A 132 14.23 -22.30 -10.61
CA ASP A 132 13.68 -20.96 -10.83
C ASP A 132 14.75 -19.99 -11.33
N LEU A 133 15.98 -20.12 -10.82
CA LEU A 133 17.14 -19.32 -11.25
C LEU A 133 17.59 -19.63 -12.69
N GLN A 134 17.14 -20.74 -13.28
CA GLN A 134 17.37 -21.00 -14.71
C GLN A 134 16.48 -20.13 -15.61
N ARG A 135 15.36 -19.65 -15.09
CA ARG A 135 14.38 -18.84 -15.84
C ARG A 135 14.58 -17.36 -15.61
N VAL A 136 14.88 -16.96 -14.37
CA VAL A 136 15.07 -15.57 -13.98
C VAL A 136 16.47 -15.41 -13.39
N PRO A 137 17.33 -14.52 -13.93
CA PRO A 137 18.66 -14.30 -13.38
C PRO A 137 18.61 -13.86 -11.91
N GLU A 138 19.44 -14.49 -11.07
CA GLU A 138 19.55 -14.18 -9.64
C GLU A 138 19.76 -12.69 -9.38
N SER A 139 20.62 -12.03 -10.17
CA SER A 139 20.92 -10.60 -10.03
C SER A 139 19.68 -9.71 -10.17
N ARG A 140 18.71 -10.08 -11.01
CA ARG A 140 17.46 -9.30 -11.15
C ARG A 140 16.57 -9.44 -9.93
N ILE A 141 16.51 -10.64 -9.36
CA ILE A 141 15.73 -10.93 -8.16
C ILE A 141 16.37 -10.19 -6.98
N HIS A 142 17.70 -10.30 -6.84
CA HIS A 142 18.48 -9.66 -5.80
C HIS A 142 18.29 -8.13 -5.80
N THR A 143 18.50 -7.47 -6.95
CA THR A 143 18.28 -6.02 -7.06
C THR A 143 16.85 -5.61 -6.74
N ALA A 144 15.85 -6.37 -7.17
CA ALA A 144 14.45 -6.05 -6.89
C ALA A 144 14.12 -6.21 -5.39
N LEU A 145 14.66 -7.24 -4.74
CA LEU A 145 14.50 -7.46 -3.31
C LEU A 145 15.19 -6.36 -2.50
N GLU A 146 16.45 -6.02 -2.79
CA GLU A 146 17.16 -4.94 -2.09
C GLU A 146 16.44 -3.59 -2.23
N ALA A 147 15.97 -3.26 -3.43
CA ALA A 147 15.23 -2.02 -3.66
C ALA A 147 13.89 -1.97 -2.91
N SER A 148 13.20 -3.11 -2.80
CA SER A 148 11.89 -3.19 -2.14
C SER A 148 12.01 -3.32 -0.62
N LEU A 149 13.07 -3.95 -0.13
CA LEU A 149 13.27 -4.21 1.29
C LEU A 149 14.08 -3.12 1.99
N ASN A 150 14.90 -2.39 1.23
CA ASN A 150 15.84 -1.40 1.74
C ASN A 150 16.75 -1.96 2.86
N CYS A 151 17.16 -3.23 2.70
CA CYS A 151 18.02 -3.95 3.63
C CYS A 151 18.95 -4.90 2.85
N GLU A 152 19.90 -5.52 3.54
CA GLU A 152 20.78 -6.50 2.92
C GLU A 152 20.00 -7.78 2.61
N VAL A 153 20.21 -8.35 1.41
CA VAL A 153 19.52 -9.55 0.94
C VAL A 153 20.52 -10.64 0.54
N HIS A 154 20.36 -11.84 1.09
CA HIS A 154 21.10 -13.03 0.68
C HIS A 154 20.15 -14.00 -0.03
N ILE A 155 20.50 -14.42 -1.24
CA ILE A 155 19.75 -15.46 -1.95
C ILE A 155 20.45 -16.81 -1.75
N ARG A 156 19.68 -17.82 -1.37
CA ARG A 156 20.13 -19.22 -1.26
C ARG A 156 19.31 -20.09 -2.19
N THR A 157 19.89 -21.22 -2.59
CA THR A 157 19.18 -22.22 -3.39
C THR A 157 19.05 -23.54 -2.67
N GLU A 158 17.91 -24.17 -2.84
CA GLU A 158 17.66 -25.58 -2.53
C GLU A 158 17.26 -26.42 -3.76
#